data_AF-A0AA91U3X6-F1
#
_entry.id   AF-A0AA91U3X6-F1
#
_cell.length_a   1.000
_cell.length_b   1.000
_cell.length_c   1.000
_cell.angle_alpha   90.00
_cell.angle_beta   90.00
_cell.angle_gamma   90.00
#
_symmetry.space_group_name_H-M   'P 1'
#
loop_
_entity.id
_entity.type
_entity.pdbx_description
1 polymer ?
#
loop_
_entity_poly.entity_id
_entity_poly.type
_entity_poly.pdbx_seq_one_letter_code
_entity_poly.pdbx_strand_id
1 'polypeptide(L)' 'MGYKEPTPIQAQGWPIAMSGHNLVGIAQTGSGKTLAYILPAIVHINNQPPIRRGDGPIALVLAPTRELAQQIQQVACDFG' A
#
# COMPACT_ATOMS: atom_id res chain seq x y z
N MET A 1 -3.42 21.95 1.69
CA MET A 1 -2.68 21.64 0.45
C MET A 1 -2.65 20.13 0.30
N GLY A 2 -3.65 19.56 -0.36
CA GLY A 2 -3.82 18.11 -0.47
C GLY A 2 -3.07 17.52 -1.67
N TYR A 3 -3.02 16.19 -1.72
CA TYR A 3 -2.54 15.42 -2.88
C TYR A 3 -3.39 15.78 -4.10
N LYS A 4 -2.85 16.56 -5.04
CA LYS A 4 -3.57 16.99 -6.23
C LYS A 4 -3.53 15.93 -7.33
N GLU A 5 -2.39 15.28 -7.48
CA GLU A 5 -2.13 14.30 -8.54
C GLU A 5 -1.26 13.17 -8.01
N PRO A 6 -1.40 11.94 -8.55
CA PRO A 6 -0.52 10.84 -8.19
C PRO A 6 0.91 11.10 -8.63
N THR A 7 1.88 10.67 -7.82
CA THR A 7 3.28 10.67 -8.23
C THR A 7 3.51 9.66 -9.36
N PRO A 8 4.62 9.75 -10.13
CA PRO A 8 4.85 8.84 -11.26
C PRO A 8 4.80 7.35 -10.89
N ILE A 9 5.32 6.97 -9.71
CA ILE A 9 5.29 5.59 -9.23
C ILE A 9 3.89 5.14 -8.83
N GLN A 10 3.03 6.06 -8.35
CA GLN A 10 1.63 5.79 -8.04
C GLN A 10 0.80 5.65 -9.33
N ALA A 11 0.96 6.59 -10.25
CA ALA A 11 0.23 6.63 -11.53
C ALA A 11 0.45 5.35 -12.35
N GLN A 12 1.68 4.83 -12.36
CA GLN A 12 2.01 3.58 -13.04
C GLN A 12 1.72 2.34 -12.18
N GLY A 13 2.01 2.41 -10.88
CA GLY A 13 1.92 1.25 -9.98
C GLY A 13 0.50 0.84 -9.62
N TRP A 14 -0.40 1.79 -9.39
CA TRP A 14 -1.79 1.50 -8.99
C TRP A 14 -2.55 0.62 -9.99
N PRO A 15 -2.61 0.92 -11.30
CA PRO A 15 -3.35 0.08 -12.24
C PRO A 15 -2.77 -1.35 -12.31
N ILE A 16 -1.44 -1.49 -12.25
CA ILE A 16 -0.79 -2.80 -12.27
C ILE A 16 -1.10 -3.58 -10.99
N ALA A 17 -0.95 -2.97 -9.81
CA ALA A 17 -1.22 -3.60 -8.53
C ALA A 17 -2.69 -4.00 -8.38
N MET A 18 -3.63 -3.12 -8.78
CA MET A 18 -5.06 -3.39 -8.74
C MET A 18 -5.51 -4.48 -9.74
N SER A 19 -4.75 -4.69 -10.82
CA SER A 19 -5.00 -5.79 -11.76
C SER A 19 -4.57 -7.16 -11.23
N GLY A 20 -3.97 -7.23 -10.04
CA GLY A 20 -3.55 -8.49 -9.41
C GLY A 20 -2.21 -9.04 -9.92
N HIS A 21 -1.47 -8.27 -10.72
CA HIS A 21 -0.16 -8.67 -11.20
C HIS A 21 0.93 -8.43 -10.16
N ASN A 22 1.95 -9.29 -10.17
CA ASN A 22 3.19 -9.05 -9.43
C ASN A 22 3.93 -7.84 -10.02
N LEU A 23 4.45 -6.97 -9.17
CA LEU A 23 5.09 -5.71 -9.55
C LEU A 23 6.40 -5.50 -8.79
N VAL A 24 7.43 -5.05 -9.50
CA VAL A 24 8.64 -4.46 -8.91
C VAL A 24 8.64 -2.97 -9.23
N GLY A 25 8.42 -2.13 -8.21
CA GLY A 25 8.40 -0.68 -8.35
C GLY A 25 9.70 -0.03 -7.86
N ILE A 26 10.47 0.59 -8.76
CA ILE A 26 11.72 1.29 -8.41
C ILE A 26 11.49 2.79 -8.59
N ALA A 27 11.70 3.56 -7.52
CA ALA A 27 11.65 5.01 -7.54
C ALA A 27 12.49 5.60 -6.41
N GLN A 28 12.88 6.87 -6.53
CA GLN A 28 13.72 7.57 -5.54
C GLN A 28 13.05 7.68 -4.16
N THR A 29 13.81 7.91 -3.09
CA THR A 29 13.25 8.19 -1.76
C THR A 29 12.37 9.44 -1.80
N GLY A 30 11.26 9.45 -1.04
CA GLY A 30 10.31 10.57 -1.05
C GLY A 30 9.33 10.59 -2.24
N SER A 31 9.42 9.65 -3.19
CA SER A 31 8.55 9.60 -4.39
C SER A 31 7.11 9.10 -4.15
N GLY A 32 6.70 8.86 -2.91
CA GLY A 32 5.33 8.40 -2.61
C GLY A 32 5.10 6.88 -2.78
N LYS A 33 6.17 6.07 -2.77
CA LYS A 33 6.08 4.60 -2.87
C LYS A 33 5.15 3.95 -1.84
N THR A 34 5.07 4.50 -0.62
CA THR A 34 4.21 3.94 0.44
C THR A 34 2.75 3.88 -0.01
N LEU A 35 2.19 5.00 -0.47
CA LEU A 35 0.82 5.03 -1.00
C LEU A 35 0.68 4.27 -2.33
N ALA A 36 1.78 4.04 -3.06
CA ALA A 36 1.75 3.23 -4.27
C ALA A 36 1.38 1.75 -4.00
N TYR A 37 1.66 1.22 -2.82
CA TYR A 37 1.24 -0.14 -2.42
C TYR A 37 0.12 -0.17 -1.36
N ILE A 38 0.01 0.83 -0.48
CA ILE A 38 -1.04 0.87 0.56
C ILE A 38 -2.44 1.03 -0.05
N LEU A 39 -2.62 1.96 -1.00
CA LEU A 39 -3.95 2.21 -1.56
C LEU A 39 -4.49 0.98 -2.34
N PRO A 40 -3.71 0.32 -3.21
CA PRO A 40 -4.14 -0.95 -3.80
C PRO A 40 -4.40 -2.05 -2.76
N ALA A 41 -3.62 -2.12 -1.67
CA ALA A 41 -3.86 -3.10 -0.61
C ALA A 41 -5.22 -2.89 0.09
N ILE A 42 -5.61 -1.64 0.37
CA ILE A 42 -6.92 -1.30 0.94
C ILE A 42 -8.05 -1.72 -0.01
N VAL A 43 -7.92 -1.39 -1.30
CA VAL A 43 -8.89 -1.81 -2.32
C VAL A 43 -8.97 -3.34 -2.41
N HIS A 44 -7.83 -4.03 -2.33
CA HIS A 44 -7.78 -5.49 -2.32
C HIS A 44 -8.52 -6.07 -1.09
N ILE A 45 -8.24 -5.55 0.12
CA ILE A 45 -8.87 -5.96 1.38
C ILE A 45 -10.39 -5.75 1.34
N ASN A 46 -10.85 -4.60 0.85
CA ASN A 46 -12.29 -4.28 0.76
C ASN A 46 -13.07 -5.21 -0.17
N ASN A 47 -12.37 -5.88 -1.10
CA ASN A 47 -12.96 -6.85 -2.02
C ASN A 47 -12.82 -8.30 -1.53
N GLN A 48 -12.28 -8.55 -0.33
CA GLN A 48 -12.24 -9.87 0.29
C GLN A 48 -13.41 -10.08 1.26
N PRO A 49 -13.79 -11.34 1.57
CA PRO A 49 -14.70 -11.64 2.67
C PRO A 49 -14.17 -11.08 4.00
N PRO A 50 -15.06 -10.67 4.93
CA PRO A 50 -14.64 -10.20 6.25
C PRO A 50 -13.85 -11.26 7.02
N ILE A 51 -12.77 -10.82 7.67
CA ILE A 51 -11.90 -11.66 8.51
C ILE A 51 -12.72 -12.29 9.65
N ARG A 52 -12.55 -13.59 9.85
CA ARG A 52 -13.15 -14.34 10.95
C ARG A 52 -12.15 -14.54 12.08
N ARG A 53 -12.66 -14.92 13.25
CA ARG A 53 -11.81 -15.24 14.39
C ARG A 53 -10.90 -16.43 14.04
N GLY A 54 -9.59 -16.19 14.10
CA GLY A 54 -8.55 -17.19 13.77
C GLY A 54 -7.87 -16.98 12.42
N ASP A 55 -8.42 -16.11 11.57
CA ASP A 55 -7.79 -15.77 10.29
C ASP A 55 -6.57 -14.86 10.48
N GLY A 56 -5.61 -14.97 9.58
CA GLY A 56 -4.45 -14.06 9.49
C GLY A 56 -4.76 -12.75 8.75
N PRO A 57 -3.76 -11.86 8.59
CA PRO A 57 -3.95 -10.63 7.83
C PRO A 57 -4.11 -10.92 6.33
N ILE A 58 -4.96 -10.13 5.66
CA ILE A 58 -5.13 -10.19 4.19
C ILE A 58 -3.91 -9.59 3.46
N ALA A 59 -3.33 -8.52 4.01
CA ALA A 59 -2.14 -7.88 3.46
C ALA A 59 -1.00 -7.85 4.49
N LEU A 60 0.22 -8.18 4.06
CA LEU A 60 1.43 -8.17 4.86
C LEU A 60 2.50 -7.30 4.20
N VAL A 61 2.98 -6.29 4.93
CA VAL A 61 4.11 -5.45 4.51
C VAL A 61 5.31 -5.75 5.38
N LEU A 62 6.45 -6.07 4.76
CA LEU A 62 7.71 -6.31 5.45
C LEU A 62 8.60 -5.09 5.31
N ALA A 63 9.19 -4.64 6.42
CA ALA A 63 10.13 -3.53 6.46
C ALA A 63 11.43 -3.94 7.17
N PRO A 64 12.59 -3.40 6.75
CA PRO A 64 13.89 -3.77 7.31
C PRO A 64 14.15 -3.24 8.72
N THR A 65 13.41 -2.23 9.18
CA THR A 65 13.57 -1.63 10.52
C THR A 65 12.22 -1.42 11.19
N ARG A 66 12.24 -1.34 12.52
CA ARG A 66 11.02 -1.15 13.35
C ARG A 66 10.40 0.22 13.09
N GLU A 67 11.23 1.24 12.98
CA GLU A 67 10.82 2.63 12.78
C GLU A 67 10.14 2.81 11.43
N LEU A 68 10.68 2.16 10.37
CA LEU A 68 10.05 2.18 9.06
C LEU A 68 8.72 1.42 9.06
N ALA A 69 8.63 0.29 9.78
CA ALA A 69 7.37 -0.43 9.93
C ALA A 69 6.29 0.45 10.59
N GLN A 70 6.65 1.17 11.66
CA GLN A 70 5.75 2.11 12.34
C GLN A 70 5.31 3.27 11.45
N GLN A 71 6.23 3.84 10.65
CA GLN A 71 5.89 4.89 9.69
C GLN A 71 4.90 4.40 8.62
N ILE A 72 5.10 3.19 8.09
CA ILE A 72 4.19 2.59 7.11
C ILE A 72 2.83 2.31 7.75
N GLN A 73 2.81 1.78 8.97
CA GLN A 73 1.58 1.54 9.71
C GLN A 73 0.78 2.82 9.95
N GLN A 74 1.44 3.93 10.31
CA GLN A 74 0.77 5.22 10.46
C GLN A 74 0.09 5.64 9.15
N VAL A 75 0.78 5.55 8.01
CA VAL A 75 0.19 5.83 6.70
C VAL A 75 -0.98 4.88 6.40
N ALA A 76 -0.89 3.61 6.76
CA ALA A 76 -2.01 2.68 6.57
C ALA A 76 -3.23 3.06 7.42
N CYS A 77 -3.04 3.51 8.67
CA CYS A 77 -4.12 3.96 9.54
C CYS A 77 -4.74 5.30 9.09
N ASP A 78 -3.98 6.17 8.44
CA ASP A 78 -4.48 7.47 7.97
C ASP A 78 -5.42 7.36 6.76
N PHE A 79 -5.30 6.28 5.98
CA PHE A 79 -6.03 6.08 4.71
C PHE A 79 -6.98 4.86 4.70
N GLY A 80 -6.84 3.95 5.67
CA GLY A 80 -7.65 2.74 5.82
C GLY A 80 -8.88 2.89 6.71
#